data_AF-A0A1I0VG69-F1
#
_entry.id   AF-A0A1I0VG69-F1
#
_cell.length_a   1.000
_cell.length_b   1.000
_cell.length_c   1.000
_cell.angle_alpha   90.00
_cell.angle_beta   90.00
_cell.angle_gamma   90.00
#
_symmetry.space_group_name_H-M   'P 1'
#
loop_
_entity.id
_entity.type
_entity.pdbx_description
1 polymer ?
#
loop_
_entity_poly.entity_id
_entity_poly.type
_entity_poly.pdbx_seq_one_letter_code
_entity_poly.pdbx_strand_id
1 'polypeptide(L)'
;MDKLQKLALNDEMELIFTMDTHEENYLSTQEGKNLPVEHCIKDTHGWQISEALADFAKQAKAVVEKPTFGSMELIQWLDGVDEVELVGLCTDICVISNAMLIKAAYPETVVSVDSACCAAGLQLHSLSGYCSRVANKYPGMAGQTQAEEYSKCHK
;
A
#
# COMPACT_ATOMS: atom_id res chain seq x y z
N MET A 1 15.45 -15.37 -5.49
CA MET A 1 14.87 -15.21 -4.13
C MET A 1 14.21 -13.87 -4.09
N ASP A 2 12.89 -13.90 -4.01
CA ASP A 2 12.04 -12.72 -4.05
C ASP A 2 12.42 -11.76 -2.89
N LYS A 3 12.49 -10.44 -3.09
CA LYS A 3 12.92 -9.51 -2.03
C LYS A 3 11.99 -9.63 -0.80
N LEU A 4 10.70 -9.88 -1.03
CA LEU A 4 9.72 -10.19 0.02
C LEU A 4 9.98 -11.52 0.74
N GLN A 5 10.47 -12.54 0.04
CA GLN A 5 10.87 -13.80 0.69
C GLN A 5 12.12 -13.63 1.55
N LYS A 6 13.04 -12.73 1.19
CA LYS A 6 14.18 -12.38 2.04
C LYS A 6 13.76 -11.54 3.25
N LEU A 7 12.81 -10.62 3.07
CA LEU A 7 12.23 -9.80 4.13
C LEU A 7 11.48 -10.64 5.17
N ALA A 8 10.68 -11.62 4.72
CA ALA A 8 9.94 -12.52 5.61
C ALA A 8 10.82 -13.55 6.35
N LEU A 9 12.11 -13.64 6.01
CA LEU A 9 13.07 -14.59 6.59
C LEU A 9 14.20 -13.90 7.38
N ASN A 10 14.17 -12.57 7.50
CA ASN A 10 15.14 -11.81 8.28
C ASN A 10 14.47 -11.20 9.50
N ASP A 11 14.93 -11.58 10.70
CA ASP A 11 14.42 -11.04 11.97
C ASP A 11 14.74 -9.54 12.18
N GLU A 12 15.57 -8.95 11.32
CA GLU A 12 15.93 -7.52 11.37
C GLU A 12 14.94 -6.61 10.61
N MET A 13 13.97 -7.16 9.88
CA MET A 13 12.98 -6.38 9.14
C MET A 13 11.55 -6.78 9.47
N GLU A 14 10.73 -5.77 9.74
CA GLU A 14 9.33 -5.94 10.11
C GLU A 14 8.44 -5.51 8.94
N LEU A 15 7.43 -6.33 8.64
CA LEU A 15 6.45 -6.01 7.62
C LEU A 15 5.21 -5.40 8.27
N ILE A 16 4.78 -4.24 7.75
CA ILE A 16 3.53 -3.58 8.17
C ILE A 16 2.71 -3.29 6.92
N PHE A 17 1.46 -3.71 6.92
CA PHE A 17 0.50 -3.34 5.88
C PHE A 17 -0.34 -2.15 6.33
N THR A 18 -0.73 -1.31 5.38
CA THR A 18 -1.79 -0.32 5.60
C THR A 18 -2.91 -0.54 4.59
N MET A 19 -4.15 -0.34 5.03
CA MET A 19 -5.35 -0.50 4.23
C MET A 19 -6.17 0.76 4.36
N ASP A 20 -6.31 1.50 3.26
CA ASP A 20 -7.35 2.53 3.23
C ASP A 20 -8.68 1.85 3.50
N THR A 21 -9.49 2.42 4.39
CA THR A 21 -10.70 1.78 4.90
C THR A 21 -11.77 2.83 5.02
N HIS A 22 -12.71 2.79 4.08
CA HIS A 22 -13.82 3.71 3.98
C HIS A 22 -15.14 3.01 4.30
N GLU A 23 -16.12 3.80 4.70
CA GLU A 23 -17.48 3.34 4.97
C GLU A 23 -18.40 3.61 3.77
N GLU A 24 -19.60 3.02 3.77
CA GLU A 24 -20.59 3.18 2.68
C GLU A 24 -20.95 4.66 2.40
N ASN A 25 -20.74 5.55 3.37
CA ASN A 25 -20.98 6.98 3.20
C ASN A 25 -19.80 7.73 2.56
N TYR A 26 -18.82 7.05 1.97
CA TYR A 26 -17.60 7.64 1.39
C TYR A 26 -17.87 8.88 0.52
N LEU A 27 -18.81 8.79 -0.42
CA LEU A 27 -19.15 9.89 -1.35
C LEU A 27 -19.72 11.15 -0.65
N SER A 28 -20.12 11.04 0.61
CA SER A 28 -20.58 12.17 1.43
C SER A 28 -19.46 12.90 2.17
N THR A 29 -18.29 12.25 2.32
CA THR A 29 -17.10 12.80 2.99
C THR A 29 -16.45 13.90 2.14
N GLN A 30 -15.47 14.62 2.70
CA GLN A 30 -14.69 15.59 1.91
C GLN A 30 -13.85 14.88 0.85
N GLU A 31 -13.20 13.78 1.23
CA GLU A 31 -12.35 12.99 0.33
C GLU A 31 -13.17 12.46 -0.84
N GLY A 32 -14.30 11.80 -0.58
CA GLY A 32 -15.17 11.28 -1.62
C GLY A 32 -15.86 12.33 -2.49
N LYS A 33 -15.95 13.59 -2.04
CA LYS A 33 -16.40 14.70 -2.91
C LYS A 33 -15.29 15.17 -3.87
N ASN A 34 -14.04 15.11 -3.45
CA ASN A 34 -12.88 15.52 -4.25
C ASN A 34 -12.32 14.37 -5.10
N LEU A 35 -12.56 13.12 -4.69
CA LEU A 35 -12.24 11.88 -5.39
C LEU A 35 -13.53 11.02 -5.47
N PRO A 36 -14.47 11.36 -6.37
CA PRO A 36 -15.82 10.77 -6.40
C PRO A 36 -15.86 9.39 -7.08
N VAL A 37 -15.04 8.48 -6.58
CA VAL A 37 -14.94 7.09 -7.01
C VAL A 37 -14.92 6.25 -5.75
N GLU A 38 -15.90 5.36 -5.57
CA GLU A 38 -15.89 4.43 -4.44
C GLU A 38 -14.69 3.49 -4.54
N HIS A 39 -13.96 3.35 -3.45
CA HIS A 39 -12.82 2.46 -3.32
C HIS A 39 -12.61 2.09 -1.86
N CYS A 40 -11.95 0.96 -1.63
CA CYS A 40 -11.52 0.53 -0.31
C CYS A 40 -12.63 0.57 0.75
N ILE A 41 -13.88 0.28 0.34
CA ILE A 41 -15.03 0.20 1.24
C ILE A 41 -14.91 -1.06 2.08
N LYS A 42 -15.01 -0.92 3.41
CA LYS A 42 -14.79 -2.00 4.37
C LYS A 42 -15.61 -3.25 4.04
N ASP A 43 -15.01 -4.41 4.28
CA ASP A 43 -15.56 -5.74 4.03
C ASP A 43 -15.90 -6.07 2.56
N THR A 44 -15.62 -5.16 1.60
CA THR A 44 -15.73 -5.47 0.18
C THR A 44 -14.50 -6.20 -0.34
N HIS A 45 -14.64 -6.92 -1.46
CA HIS A 45 -13.52 -7.63 -2.08
C HIS A 45 -12.36 -6.68 -2.45
N GLY A 46 -12.66 -5.49 -2.99
CA GLY A 46 -11.64 -4.50 -3.37
C GLY A 46 -10.94 -3.81 -2.19
N TRP A 47 -11.40 -4.03 -0.96
CA TRP A 47 -10.74 -3.53 0.25
C TRP A 47 -9.71 -4.51 0.82
N GLN A 48 -9.86 -5.81 0.55
CA GLN A 48 -9.00 -6.84 1.12
C GLN A 48 -7.54 -6.72 0.61
N ILE A 49 -6.58 -7.17 1.44
CA ILE A 49 -5.21 -7.40 0.96
C ILE A 49 -5.28 -8.48 -0.13
N SER A 50 -4.64 -8.21 -1.28
CA SER A 50 -4.58 -9.16 -2.40
C SER A 50 -4.14 -10.54 -1.93
N GLU A 51 -4.75 -11.58 -2.49
CA GLU A 51 -4.45 -12.98 -2.16
C GLU A 51 -2.95 -13.30 -2.30
N ALA A 52 -2.25 -12.68 -3.26
CA ALA A 52 -0.81 -12.82 -3.47
C ALA A 52 0.03 -12.37 -2.26
N LEU A 53 -0.52 -11.48 -1.45
CA LEU A 53 0.09 -10.90 -0.27
C LEU A 53 -0.44 -11.49 1.04
N ALA A 54 -1.47 -12.36 0.98
CA ALA A 54 -2.17 -12.84 2.16
C ALA A 54 -1.25 -13.57 3.15
N ASP A 55 -0.31 -14.39 2.66
CA ASP A 55 0.61 -15.11 3.54
C ASP A 55 1.65 -14.19 4.20
N PHE A 56 2.02 -13.10 3.54
CA PHE A 56 2.88 -12.07 4.11
C PHE A 56 2.11 -11.23 5.13
N ALA A 57 0.84 -10.91 4.86
CA ALA A 57 -0.02 -10.17 5.79
C ALA A 57 -0.26 -10.95 7.10
N LYS A 58 -0.37 -12.28 7.05
CA LYS A 58 -0.46 -13.13 8.26
C LYS A 58 0.81 -13.10 9.11
N GLN A 59 1.97 -12.86 8.49
CA GLN A 59 3.28 -12.80 9.15
C GLN A 59 3.69 -11.37 9.49
N ALA A 60 2.91 -10.38 9.06
CA ALA A 60 3.19 -8.98 9.30
C ALA A 60 3.08 -8.66 10.79
N LYS A 61 3.93 -7.74 11.24
CA LYS A 61 3.86 -7.19 12.60
C LYS A 61 2.51 -6.50 12.84
N ALA A 62 1.99 -5.83 11.82
CA ALA A 62 0.69 -5.17 11.88
C ALA A 62 0.02 -5.06 10.51
N VAL A 63 -1.31 -5.02 10.53
CA VAL A 63 -2.17 -4.60 9.41
C VAL A 63 -3.00 -3.44 9.94
N VAL A 64 -2.75 -2.24 9.42
CA VAL A 64 -3.33 -0.99 9.92
C VAL A 64 -4.41 -0.50 8.98
N GLU A 65 -5.65 -0.50 9.44
CA GLU A 65 -6.75 0.19 8.75
C GLU A 65 -6.58 1.71 8.94
N LYS A 66 -6.70 2.50 7.86
CA LYS A 66 -6.60 3.96 7.91
C LYS A 66 -7.81 4.60 7.22
N PRO A 67 -8.38 5.69 7.77
CA PRO A 67 -9.59 6.32 7.20
C PRO A 67 -9.29 7.36 6.11
N THR A 68 -8.01 7.54 5.73
CA THR A 68 -7.55 8.51 4.74
C THR A 68 -6.15 8.17 4.25
N PHE A 69 -5.60 8.94 3.31
CA PHE A 69 -4.33 8.66 2.61
C PHE A 69 -3.14 8.36 3.53
N GLY A 70 -2.88 9.21 4.53
CA GLY A 70 -1.84 9.00 5.54
C GLY A 70 -2.39 8.34 6.80
N SER A 71 -1.59 7.51 7.46
CA SER A 71 -1.97 6.82 8.69
C SER A 71 -1.18 7.34 9.89
N MET A 72 -1.88 7.99 10.81
CA MET A 72 -1.31 8.35 12.12
C MET A 72 -1.10 7.12 13.01
N GLU A 73 -1.86 6.05 12.80
CA GLU A 73 -1.68 4.80 13.51
C GLU A 73 -0.40 4.08 13.06
N LEU A 74 -0.07 4.12 11.76
CA LEU A 74 1.20 3.60 11.25
C LEU A 74 2.40 4.23 11.99
N ILE A 75 2.36 5.53 12.26
CA ILE A 75 3.45 6.24 12.97
C ILE A 75 3.75 5.61 14.33
N GLN A 76 2.73 5.11 15.04
CA GLN A 76 2.91 4.49 16.35
C GLN A 76 3.72 3.19 16.30
N TRP A 77 3.77 2.52 15.15
CA TRP A 77 4.53 1.29 14.94
C TRP A 77 6.00 1.54 14.58
N LEU A 78 6.40 2.78 14.33
CA LEU A 78 7.72 3.14 13.80
C LEU A 78 8.65 3.75 14.85
N ASP A 79 8.28 3.71 16.13
CA ASP A 79 9.14 4.22 17.20
C ASP A 79 10.45 3.43 17.28
N GLY A 80 11.58 4.15 17.27
CA GLY A 80 12.92 3.57 17.25
C GLY A 80 13.34 2.91 15.92
N VAL A 81 12.57 3.08 14.84
CA VAL A 81 12.93 2.55 13.51
C VAL A 81 13.86 3.52 12.77
N ASP A 82 15.03 3.03 12.39
CA ASP A 82 16.06 3.83 11.70
C ASP A 82 15.76 4.01 10.20
N GLU A 83 15.16 3.01 9.54
CA GLU A 83 14.88 3.03 8.10
C GLU A 83 13.49 2.46 7.78
N VAL A 84 12.76 3.17 6.90
CA VAL A 84 11.48 2.74 6.37
C VAL A 84 11.51 2.77 4.84
N GLU A 85 11.30 1.61 4.22
CA GLU A 85 11.07 1.51 2.78
C GLU A 85 9.57 1.41 2.50
N LEU A 86 9.02 2.40 1.80
CA LEU A 86 7.62 2.43 1.41
C LEU A 86 7.41 1.78 0.04
N VAL A 87 6.38 0.94 -0.04
CA VAL A 87 5.87 0.33 -1.27
C VAL A 87 4.35 0.39 -1.28
N GLY A 88 3.73 0.45 -2.47
CA GLY A 88 2.27 0.42 -2.59
C GLY A 88 1.70 1.52 -3.49
N LEU A 89 0.39 1.73 -3.37
CA LEU A 89 -0.40 2.54 -4.29
C LEU A 89 -1.26 3.59 -3.56
N CYS A 90 -1.48 4.79 -4.11
CA CYS A 90 -0.75 5.41 -5.22
C CYS A 90 0.48 6.18 -4.71
N THR A 91 1.52 6.29 -5.54
CA THR A 91 2.79 6.96 -5.21
C THR A 91 2.57 8.42 -4.82
N ASP A 92 1.72 9.10 -5.57
CA ASP A 92 1.39 10.52 -5.51
C ASP A 92 0.28 10.86 -4.50
N ILE A 93 -0.23 9.87 -3.76
CA ILE A 93 -1.29 10.05 -2.77
C ILE A 93 -0.89 9.37 -1.45
N CYS A 94 -1.16 8.07 -1.29
CA CYS A 94 -0.95 7.38 -0.01
C CYS A 94 0.52 7.25 0.36
N VAL A 95 1.38 6.91 -0.60
CA VAL A 95 2.82 6.70 -0.34
C VAL A 95 3.47 8.01 0.10
N ILE A 96 3.30 9.09 -0.67
CA ILE A 96 3.85 10.40 -0.30
C ILE A 96 3.23 10.94 1.00
N SER A 97 1.93 10.73 1.23
CA SER A 97 1.27 11.16 2.47
C SER A 97 1.89 10.50 3.70
N ASN A 98 2.11 9.19 3.66
CA ASN A 98 2.79 8.48 4.75
C ASN A 98 4.26 8.88 4.87
N ALA A 99 5.00 9.06 3.76
CA ALA A 99 6.38 9.52 3.80
C ALA A 99 6.51 10.87 4.53
N MET A 100 5.60 11.81 4.24
CA MET A 100 5.57 13.12 4.90
C MET A 100 5.24 13.00 6.40
N LEU A 101 4.27 12.17 6.78
CA LEU A 101 3.95 11.93 8.19
C LEU A 101 5.12 11.30 8.94
N ILE A 102 5.80 10.30 8.36
CA ILE A 102 6.96 9.66 8.96
C ILE A 102 8.07 10.67 9.17
N LYS A 103 8.40 11.50 8.16
CA LYS A 103 9.43 12.54 8.31
C LYS A 103 9.05 13.64 9.31
N ALA A 104 7.75 13.92 9.47
CA ALA A 104 7.28 14.89 10.45
C ALA A 104 7.39 14.34 11.89
N ALA A 105 7.08 13.06 12.10
CA ALA A 105 7.16 12.41 13.40
C ALA A 105 8.59 12.01 13.79
N TYR A 106 9.38 11.54 12.81
CA TYR A 106 10.73 11.02 12.98
C TYR A 106 11.69 11.66 11.97
N PRO A 107 12.22 12.86 12.26
CA PRO A 107 13.06 13.62 11.32
C PRO A 107 14.35 12.91 10.91
N GLU A 108 14.86 11.99 11.72
CA GLU A 108 16.11 11.27 11.44
C GLU A 108 15.90 9.91 10.76
N THR A 109 14.69 9.33 10.81
CA THR A 109 14.38 8.07 10.11
C THR A 109 14.60 8.25 8.61
N VAL A 110 15.39 7.35 8.02
CA VAL A 110 15.62 7.29 6.57
C VAL A 110 14.34 6.76 5.92
N VAL A 111 13.79 7.52 4.97
CA VAL A 111 12.59 7.11 4.23
C VAL A 111 12.96 6.92 2.77
N SER A 112 12.73 5.73 2.25
CA SER A 112 12.94 5.36 0.85
C SER A 112 11.66 4.84 0.21
N VAL A 113 11.62 4.82 -1.12
CA VAL A 113 10.47 4.29 -1.89
C VAL A 113 11.00 3.38 -2.99
N ASP A 114 10.55 2.13 -3.04
CA ASP A 114 10.86 1.24 -4.17
C ASP A 114 9.97 1.60 -5.36
N SER A 115 10.49 2.44 -6.26
CA SER A 115 9.78 2.89 -7.46
C SER A 115 9.26 1.75 -8.36
N ALA A 116 9.82 0.54 -8.27
CA ALA A 116 9.33 -0.61 -9.05
C ALA A 116 8.08 -1.26 -8.44
N CYS A 117 7.76 -0.94 -7.18
CA CYS A 117 6.61 -1.42 -6.41
C CYS A 117 5.54 -0.35 -6.19
N CYS A 118 5.69 0.79 -6.85
CA CYS A 118 4.81 1.94 -6.71
C CYS A 118 4.35 2.38 -8.10
N ALA A 119 3.11 2.85 -8.19
CA ALA A 119 2.58 3.50 -9.38
C ALA A 119 1.76 4.74 -8.98
N ALA A 120 1.72 5.74 -9.86
CA ALA A 120 0.92 6.94 -9.67
C ALA A 120 -0.46 6.80 -10.34
N GLY A 121 -1.44 7.62 -9.93
CA GLY A 121 -2.83 7.55 -10.41
C GLY A 121 -2.98 7.59 -11.94
N LEU A 122 -2.15 8.37 -12.66
CA LEU A 122 -2.19 8.42 -14.13
C LEU A 122 -1.70 7.13 -14.82
N GLN A 123 -0.92 6.29 -14.13
CA GLN A 123 -0.43 5.01 -14.67
C GLN A 123 -1.41 3.86 -14.43
N LEU A 124 -2.30 3.96 -13.43
CA LEU A 124 -3.39 3.00 -13.18
C LEU A 124 -4.46 3.01 -14.28
N HIS A 125 -4.49 3.98 -15.18
CA HIS A 125 -5.31 3.88 -16.40
C HIS A 125 -4.64 3.08 -17.54
N SER A 126 -3.37 2.69 -17.41
CA SER A 126 -2.55 2.06 -18.47
C SER A 126 -2.10 0.61 -18.17
N LEU A 127 -2.88 -0.10 -17.34
CA LEU A 127 -2.52 -1.26 -16.51
C LEU A 127 -2.00 -2.56 -17.15
N SER A 128 -1.60 -2.61 -18.42
CA SER A 128 -0.96 -3.84 -18.93
C SER A 128 0.51 -3.97 -18.55
N GLY A 129 1.24 -2.85 -18.38
CA GLY A 129 2.70 -2.87 -18.23
C GLY A 129 3.23 -2.82 -16.78
N TYR A 130 2.38 -2.53 -15.79
CA TYR A 130 2.78 -2.46 -14.37
C TYR A 130 2.83 -3.85 -13.73
N CYS A 131 1.75 -4.63 -13.90
CA CYS A 131 1.63 -5.97 -13.37
C CYS A 131 2.79 -6.85 -13.82
N SER A 132 3.18 -6.78 -15.10
CA SER A 132 4.34 -7.49 -15.65
C SER A 132 5.69 -7.07 -15.06
N ARG A 133 5.84 -5.81 -14.61
CA ARG A 133 7.09 -5.32 -13.99
C ARG A 133 7.21 -5.76 -12.54
N VAL A 134 6.13 -5.68 -11.78
CA VAL A 134 6.04 -6.21 -10.41
C VAL A 134 6.21 -7.72 -10.44
N ALA A 135 5.49 -8.43 -11.31
CA ALA A 135 5.64 -9.86 -11.59
C ALA A 135 7.08 -10.29 -11.89
N ASN A 136 7.80 -9.54 -12.71
CA ASN A 136 9.17 -9.90 -13.11
C ASN A 136 10.21 -9.61 -12.02
N LYS A 137 10.01 -8.56 -11.21
CA LYS A 137 10.90 -8.24 -10.08
C LYS A 137 10.59 -9.11 -8.86
N TYR A 138 9.32 -9.49 -8.71
CA TYR A 138 8.77 -10.32 -7.64
C TYR A 138 8.01 -11.51 -8.26
N PRO A 139 8.71 -12.60 -8.63
CA PRO A 139 8.10 -13.73 -9.33
C PRO A 139 6.97 -14.42 -8.55
N GLY A 140 6.84 -14.21 -7.24
CA GLY A 140 5.68 -14.62 -6.45
C GLY A 140 4.44 -13.74 -6.61
N MET A 141 4.55 -12.59 -7.27
CA MET A 141 3.47 -11.60 -7.49
C MET A 141 2.99 -11.54 -8.94
N ALA A 142 3.40 -12.51 -9.77
CA ALA A 142 3.12 -12.53 -11.19
C ALA A 142 1.66 -12.92 -11.51
N GLY A 143 0.80 -11.92 -11.74
CA GLY A 143 -0.58 -12.07 -12.23
C GLY A 143 -1.69 -11.66 -11.26
N GLN A 144 -1.36 -10.98 -10.16
CA GLN A 144 -2.26 -10.75 -9.02
C GLN A 144 -2.04 -9.40 -8.31
N THR A 145 -1.62 -8.36 -9.04
CA THR A 145 -1.38 -7.05 -8.42
C THR A 145 -2.71 -6.34 -8.14
N GLN A 146 -2.84 -5.56 -7.05
CA GLN A 146 -4.03 -4.72 -6.78
C GLN A 146 -4.40 -3.81 -7.96
N ALA A 147 -3.41 -3.52 -8.82
CA ALA A 147 -3.58 -2.81 -10.07
C ALA A 147 -4.47 -3.58 -11.08
N GLU A 148 -4.31 -4.91 -11.24
CA GLU A 148 -5.18 -5.77 -12.06
C GLU A 148 -6.63 -5.81 -11.54
N GLU A 149 -6.82 -5.80 -10.22
CA GLU A 149 -8.15 -5.74 -9.59
C GLU A 149 -8.79 -4.35 -9.71
N TYR A 150 -8.00 -3.26 -9.59
CA TYR A 150 -8.44 -1.89 -9.84
C TYR A 150 -9.04 -1.73 -11.24
N SER A 151 -8.41 -2.30 -12.28
CA SER A 151 -8.97 -2.31 -13.65
C SER A 151 -10.27 -3.12 -13.78
N LYS A 152 -10.52 -4.12 -12.92
CA LYS A 152 -11.76 -4.92 -12.94
C LYS A 152 -12.88 -4.27 -12.14
N CYS A 153 -12.53 -3.51 -11.09
CA CYS A 153 -13.48 -2.78 -10.25
C CYS A 153 -14.03 -1.52 -10.95
N HIS A 154 -13.39 -1.05 -12.03
CA HIS A 154 -13.75 0.17 -12.76
C HIS A 154 -14.13 -0.10 -14.23
N LYS A 155 -14.71 -1.27 -14.51
CA LYS A 155 -15.40 -1.58 -15.78
C LYS A 155 -16.90 -1.74 -15.57
#